data_AF-A0A957FSA8-F1
#
_entry.id   AF-A0A957FSA8-F1
#
_cell.length_a   1.000
_cell.length_b   1.000
_cell.length_c   1.000
_cell.angle_alpha   90.00
_cell.angle_beta   90.00
_cell.angle_gamma   90.00
#
_symmetry.space_group_name_H-M   'P 1'
#
loop_
_entity.id
_entity.type
_entity.pdbx_description
1 polymer ?
#
loop_
_entity_poly.entity_id
_entity_poly.type
_entity_poly.pdbx_seq_one_letter_code
_entity_poly.pdbx_strand_id
1 'polypeptide(L)'
;MDFYKGRLTDQHGLHVLIPPEAPRQQVHHIIYDELCLGQILPSSKATYQAIIADLVTAGAEGVILGCTEIGLLIKEGDTAVPIFDTTYLHAATAVDFALTP
;
A
#
# COMPACT_ATOMS: atom_id res chain seq x y z
N MET A 1 9.29 -7.34 11.03
CA MET A 1 8.09 -6.73 10.40
C MET A 1 7.01 -7.82 10.31
N ASP A 2 6.83 -8.58 11.39
CA ASP A 2 6.32 -9.95 11.21
C ASP A 2 4.82 -10.02 11.44
N PHE A 3 4.24 -9.02 12.12
CA PHE A 3 2.81 -8.98 12.43
C PHE A 3 1.92 -8.95 11.17
N TYR A 4 2.31 -8.17 10.15
CA TYR A 4 1.51 -7.98 8.92
C TYR A 4 2.02 -8.87 7.80
N LYS A 5 3.30 -8.71 7.42
CA LYS A 5 3.91 -9.52 6.35
C LYS A 5 3.89 -11.01 6.70
N GLY A 6 4.27 -11.37 7.93
CA GLY A 6 4.26 -12.77 8.38
C GLY A 6 2.86 -13.36 8.33
N ARG A 7 1.83 -12.62 8.74
CA ARG A 7 0.45 -13.10 8.62
C ARG A 7 0.04 -13.41 7.17
N LEU A 8 0.36 -12.52 6.23
CA LEU A 8 0.06 -12.72 4.81
C LEU A 8 0.81 -13.93 4.23
N THR A 9 2.08 -14.10 4.60
CA THR A 9 2.88 -15.24 4.12
C THR A 9 2.46 -16.55 4.79
N ASP A 10 2.40 -16.60 6.12
CA ASP A 10 2.25 -17.84 6.88
C ASP A 10 0.81 -18.36 6.89
N GLN A 11 -0.19 -17.47 6.93
CA GLN A 11 -1.61 -17.87 7.00
C GLN A 11 -2.30 -17.89 5.64
N HIS A 12 -1.81 -17.10 4.67
CA HIS A 12 -2.47 -16.94 3.38
C HIS A 12 -1.59 -17.36 2.19
N GLY A 13 -0.35 -17.81 2.42
CA GLY A 13 0.53 -18.30 1.37
C GLY A 13 0.99 -17.22 0.39
N LEU A 14 0.87 -15.94 0.75
CA LEU A 14 1.23 -14.83 -0.13
C LEU A 14 2.73 -14.55 -0.09
N HIS A 15 3.32 -14.40 -1.27
CA HIS A 15 4.68 -13.89 -1.39
C HIS A 15 4.68 -12.36 -1.32
N VAL A 16 5.27 -11.80 -0.26
CA VAL A 16 5.22 -10.36 0.02
C VAL A 16 6.58 -9.71 -0.28
N LEU A 17 6.60 -8.92 -1.35
CA LEU A 17 7.71 -8.05 -1.70
C LEU A 17 7.62 -6.74 -0.91
N ILE A 18 8.78 -6.23 -0.47
CA ILE A 18 8.91 -4.91 0.12
C ILE A 18 10.02 -4.15 -0.61
N PRO A 19 9.92 -2.82 -0.76
CA PRO A 19 11.00 -2.05 -1.38
C PRO A 19 12.32 -2.22 -0.62
N PRO A 20 13.48 -2.00 -1.27
CA PRO A 20 14.77 -1.87 -0.60
C PRO A 20 14.80 -0.72 0.41
N GLU A 21 15.85 -0.64 1.22
CA GLU A 21 15.91 0.28 2.36
C GLU A 21 15.75 1.77 1.99
N ALA A 22 16.50 2.26 1.01
CA ALA A 22 16.42 3.67 0.60
C ALA A 22 15.01 4.08 0.11
N PRO A 23 14.36 3.32 -0.82
CA PRO A 23 12.95 3.55 -1.16
C PRO A 23 11.99 3.51 0.03
N ARG A 24 12.20 2.62 1.02
CA ARG A 24 11.37 2.59 2.23
C ARG A 24 11.50 3.86 3.07
N GLN A 25 12.70 4.44 3.14
CA GLN A 25 12.90 5.72 3.83
C GLN A 25 12.17 6.86 3.10
N GLN A 26 12.16 6.88 1.77
CA GLN A 26 11.38 7.85 0.98
C GLN A 26 9.88 7.69 1.22
N VAL A 27 9.36 6.46 1.18
CA VAL A 27 7.96 6.14 1.53
C VAL A 27 7.62 6.66 2.92
N HIS A 28 8.47 6.40 3.91
CA HIS A 28 8.27 6.86 5.29
C HIS A 28 8.25 8.39 5.41
N HIS A 29 9.21 9.07 4.77
CA HIS A 29 9.28 10.54 4.74
C HIS A 29 8.01 11.15 4.14
N ILE A 30 7.58 10.65 2.96
CA ILE A 30 6.36 11.14 2.31
C ILE A 30 5.13 10.94 3.22
N ILE A 31 5.01 9.80 3.92
CA ILE A 31 3.88 9.56 4.82
C ILE A 31 3.86 10.60 5.94
N TYR A 32 4.94 10.73 6.70
CA TYR A 32 4.94 11.51 7.93
C TYR A 32 5.10 13.02 7.70
N ASP A 33 5.96 13.40 6.76
CA ASP A 33 6.33 14.80 6.56
C ASP A 33 5.47 15.49 5.49
N GLU A 34 4.63 14.74 4.76
CA GLU A 34 3.72 15.30 3.76
C GLU A 34 2.27 14.84 3.97
N LEU A 35 1.98 13.54 3.84
CA LEU A 35 0.60 13.05 3.80
C LEU A 35 -0.12 13.26 5.14
N CYS A 36 0.53 12.99 6.27
CA CYS A 36 -0.01 13.27 7.59
C CYS A 36 -0.24 14.77 7.85
N LEU A 37 0.43 15.65 7.09
CA LEU A 37 0.24 17.10 7.12
C LEU A 37 -0.77 17.60 6.08
N GLY A 38 -1.44 16.68 5.36
CA GLY A 38 -2.41 16.99 4.31
C GLY A 38 -1.79 17.48 3.01
N GLN A 39 -0.49 17.32 2.81
CA GLN A 39 0.21 17.74 1.59
C GLN A 39 0.20 16.59 0.58
N ILE A 40 -0.42 16.83 -0.59
CA ILE A 40 -0.48 15.85 -1.68
C ILE A 40 0.35 16.39 -2.84
N LEU A 41 1.58 15.88 -2.98
CA LEU A 41 2.54 16.40 -3.94
C LEU A 41 2.66 15.50 -5.18
N PRO A 42 2.66 16.06 -6.40
CA PRO A 42 2.89 15.29 -7.63
C PRO A 42 4.24 14.57 -7.66
N SER A 43 5.29 15.15 -7.07
CA SER A 43 6.63 14.54 -6.93
C SER A 43 6.59 13.27 -6.09
N SER A 44 5.80 13.29 -5.02
CA SER A 44 5.66 12.17 -4.09
C SER A 44 4.83 11.06 -4.71
N LYS A 45 3.79 11.41 -5.48
CA LYS A 45 3.09 10.45 -6.33
C LYS A 45 4.04 9.78 -7.32
N ALA A 46 4.84 10.55 -8.06
CA ALA A 46 5.80 10.01 -9.01
C ALA A 46 6.83 9.08 -8.34
N THR A 47 7.28 9.42 -7.14
CA THR A 47 8.16 8.58 -6.32
C THR A 47 7.49 7.25 -5.98
N TYR A 48 6.24 7.27 -5.49
CA TYR A 48 5.48 6.04 -5.23
C TYR A 48 5.28 5.20 -6.49
N GLN A 49 4.94 5.83 -7.62
CA GLN A 49 4.75 5.13 -8.90
C GLN A 49 6.02 4.43 -9.36
N ALA A 50 7.19 5.08 -9.21
CA ALA A 50 8.47 4.46 -9.54
C ALA A 50 8.76 3.24 -8.66
N ILE A 51 8.58 3.37 -7.34
CA ILE A 51 8.78 2.26 -6.39
C ILE A 51 7.82 1.10 -6.68
N ILE A 52 6.56 1.39 -7.00
CA ILE A 52 5.58 0.38 -7.39
C ILE A 52 5.99 -0.30 -8.70
N ALA A 53 6.43 0.46 -9.70
CA ALA A 53 6.88 -0.10 -10.98
C ALA A 53 8.09 -1.03 -10.81
N ASP A 54 9.02 -0.71 -9.91
CA ASP A 54 10.16 -1.57 -9.57
C ASP A 54 9.69 -2.89 -8.94
N LEU A 55 8.72 -2.83 -8.02
CA LEU A 55 8.13 -4.02 -7.40
C LEU A 55 7.34 -4.88 -8.41
N VAL A 56 6.60 -4.26 -9.32
CA VAL A 56 5.90 -4.94 -10.41
C VAL A 56 6.89 -5.64 -11.34
N THR A 57 8.00 -4.97 -11.67
CA THR A 57 9.09 -5.57 -12.46
C THR A 57 9.72 -6.77 -11.73
N ALA A 58 9.76 -6.74 -10.40
CA ALA A 58 10.18 -7.86 -9.56
C ALA A 58 9.13 -8.97 -9.39
N GLY A 59 7.96 -8.84 -10.03
CA GLY A 59 6.90 -9.85 -10.05
C GLY A 59 5.73 -9.59 -9.10
N ALA A 60 5.58 -8.39 -8.56
CA ALA A 60 4.36 -8.04 -7.81
C ALA A 60 3.14 -8.00 -8.74
N GLU A 61 2.12 -8.78 -8.42
CA GLU A 61 0.84 -8.84 -9.17
C GLU A 61 -0.23 -7.93 -8.58
N GLY A 62 0.07 -7.26 -7.48
CA GLY A 62 -0.82 -6.33 -6.80
C GLY A 62 -0.09 -5.57 -5.69
N VAL A 63 -0.64 -4.42 -5.28
CA VAL A 63 0.00 -3.52 -4.30
C VAL A 63 -0.94 -3.27 -3.13
N ILE A 64 -0.47 -3.56 -1.92
CA ILE A 64 -1.19 -3.25 -0.68
C ILE A 64 -0.90 -1.82 -0.25
N LEU A 65 -1.93 -0.99 -0.12
CA LEU A 65 -1.80 0.33 0.51
C LEU A 65 -1.88 0.14 2.03
N GLY A 66 -0.72 -0.14 2.63
CA GLY A 66 -0.60 -0.57 4.03
C GLY A 66 -0.73 0.54 5.08
N CYS A 67 -0.98 1.78 4.67
CA CYS A 67 -1.20 2.92 5.55
C CYS A 67 -2.35 3.74 4.96
N THR A 68 -3.25 4.23 5.82
CA THR A 68 -4.52 4.85 5.39
C THR A 68 -4.31 6.08 4.50
N GLU A 69 -3.21 6.79 4.74
CA GLU A 69 -2.77 8.00 4.07
C GLU A 69 -2.32 7.74 2.63
N ILE A 70 -1.78 6.56 2.33
CA ILE A 70 -1.31 6.22 0.98
C ILE A 70 -2.48 6.24 0.00
N GLY A 71 -3.67 5.83 0.44
CA GLY A 71 -4.90 5.90 -0.34
C GLY A 71 -5.30 7.32 -0.72
N LEU A 72 -4.77 8.37 -0.08
CA LEU A 72 -4.98 9.76 -0.48
C LEU A 72 -4.12 10.13 -1.70
N LEU A 73 -2.95 9.50 -1.86
CA LEU A 73 -1.97 9.80 -2.89
C LEU A 73 -2.11 8.91 -4.14
N ILE A 74 -2.22 7.60 -3.94
CA ILE A 74 -2.26 6.60 -5.02
C ILE A 74 -3.69 6.10 -5.21
N LYS A 75 -4.16 6.10 -6.46
CA LYS A 75 -5.51 5.69 -6.86
C LYS A 75 -5.48 4.57 -7.91
N GLU A 76 -6.63 3.95 -8.12
CA GLU A 76 -6.83 3.04 -9.25
C GLU A 76 -6.48 3.75 -10.57
N GLY A 77 -5.75 3.05 -11.43
CA GLY A 77 -5.21 3.61 -12.68
C GLY A 77 -3.87 4.36 -12.56
N ASP A 78 -3.40 4.69 -11.34
CA ASP A 78 -2.03 5.23 -11.15
C ASP A 78 -0.95 4.14 -11.24
N THR A 79 -1.33 2.85 -11.25
CA THR A 79 -0.41 1.71 -11.29
C THR A 79 -0.87 0.66 -12.30
N ALA A 80 0.05 -0.18 -12.76
CA ALA A 80 -0.22 -1.21 -13.77
C ALA A 80 -0.89 -2.49 -13.22
N VAL A 81 -0.98 -2.61 -11.90
CA VAL A 81 -1.55 -3.76 -11.19
C VAL A 81 -2.65 -3.31 -10.23
N PRO A 82 -3.55 -4.20 -9.77
CA PRO A 82 -4.57 -3.82 -8.80
C PRO A 82 -3.97 -3.27 -7.50
N ILE A 83 -4.62 -2.26 -6.94
CA ILE A 83 -4.30 -1.76 -5.60
C ILE A 83 -5.29 -2.30 -4.58
N PHE A 84 -4.81 -2.56 -3.37
CA PHE A 84 -5.61 -3.04 -2.25
C PHE A 84 -5.55 -2.00 -1.13
N ASP A 85 -6.53 -1.09 -1.10
CA ASP A 85 -6.69 -0.14 0.01
C ASP A 85 -7.17 -0.90 1.26
N THR A 86 -6.25 -1.11 2.19
CA THR A 86 -6.51 -1.89 3.41
C THR A 86 -7.58 -1.24 4.28
N THR A 87 -7.68 0.09 4.29
CA THR A 87 -8.68 0.84 5.06
C THR A 87 -10.06 0.58 4.51
N TYR A 88 -10.21 0.74 3.19
CA TYR A 88 -11.48 0.54 2.50
C TYR A 88 -11.95 -0.91 2.63
N LEU A 89 -11.07 -1.87 2.33
CA LEU A 89 -11.39 -3.30 2.41
C LEU A 89 -11.78 -3.72 3.83
N HIS A 90 -11.07 -3.20 4.84
CA HIS A 90 -11.39 -3.50 6.23
C HIS A 90 -12.74 -2.91 6.66
N ALA A 91 -13.03 -1.66 6.28
CA ALA A 91 -14.31 -1.03 6.58
C ALA A 91 -15.49 -1.73 5.89
N ALA A 92 -15.34 -2.09 4.60
CA ALA A 92 -16.34 -2.86 3.86
C ALA A 92 -16.59 -4.22 4.53
N THR A 93 -15.53 -4.95 4.87
CA THR A 93 -15.63 -6.25 5.55
C THR A 93 -16.31 -6.13 6.92
N ALA A 94 -16.06 -5.04 7.65
CA ALA A 94 -16.70 -4.80 8.95
C ALA A 94 -18.21 -4.56 8.80
N VAL A 95 -18.65 -3.88 7.75
CA VAL A 95 -20.08 -3.72 7.42
C VAL A 95 -20.69 -5.06 7.07
N ASP A 96 -20.04 -5.84 6.18
CA ASP A 96 -20.53 -7.16 5.79
C ASP A 96 -20.67 -8.10 6.99
N PHE A 97 -19.67 -8.10 7.89
CA PHE A 97 -19.71 -8.86 9.14
C PHE A 97 -20.90 -8.47 10.03
N ALA A 98 -21.17 -7.17 10.17
CA ALA A 98 -22.29 -6.68 10.98
C ALA A 98 -23.67 -7.02 10.40
N LEU A 99 -23.76 -7.23 9.09
CA LEU A 99 -25.01 -7.52 8.38
C LEU A 99 -25.22 -9.02 8.10
N THR A 100 -24.21 -9.86 8.35
CA THR A 100 -24.32 -11.31 8.17
C THR A 100 -25.08 -11.93 9.36
N PRO A 101 -26.16 -12.69 9.15
CA PRO A 101 -26.99 -13.26 10.21
C PRO A 101 -26.31 -14.39 11.01
#